data_AF-A0A959UZN1-F1
#
_entry.id   AF-A0A959UZN1-F1
#
_cell.length_a   1.000
_cell.length_b   1.000
_cell.length_c   1.000
_cell.angle_alpha   90.00
_cell.angle_beta   90.00
_cell.angle_gamma   90.00
#
_symmetry.space_group_name_H-M   'P 1'
#
loop_
_entity.id
_entity.type
_entity.pdbx_description
1 polymer ?
#
loop_
_entity_poly.entity_id
_entity_poly.type
_entity_poly.pdbx_seq_one_letter_code
_entity_poly.pdbx_strand_id
1 'polypeptide(L)' 'RSAFLRKHPDTPAYLSYLAPNFRVRVGDLRDRREAERLRSTLRADHPGCYIVPDRIEPPALPEEGAGTP' A
#
# COMPACT_ATOMS: atom_id res chain seq x y z
N ARG A 1 4.98 5.70 -12.25
CA ARG A 1 3.58 5.93 -11.83
C ARG A 1 2.58 5.20 -12.73
N SER A 2 2.60 5.41 -14.05
CA SER A 2 1.66 4.79 -15.00
C SER A 2 1.73 3.25 -15.11
N ALA A 3 2.90 2.64 -14.92
CA ALA A 3 3.05 1.17 -15.00
C ALA A 3 2.52 0.40 -13.77
N PHE A 4 2.58 1.01 -12.58
CA PHE A 4 2.16 0.37 -11.32
C PHE A 4 0.63 0.42 -11.14
N LEU A 5 0.01 1.57 -11.44
CA LEU A 5 -1.45 1.75 -11.43
C LEU A 5 -2.17 0.89 -12.47
N ARG A 6 -1.51 0.54 -13.59
CA ARG A 6 -2.06 -0.40 -14.59
C ARG A 6 -2.04 -1.85 -14.14
N LYS A 7 -1.12 -2.22 -13.24
CA LYS A 7 -0.97 -3.60 -12.75
C LYS A 7 -1.76 -3.86 -11.46
N HIS A 8 -2.01 -2.84 -10.66
CA HIS A 8 -2.72 -2.93 -9.39
C HIS A 8 -3.70 -1.75 -9.22
N PRO A 9 -4.85 -1.75 -9.91
CA PRO A 9 -5.86 -0.69 -9.76
C PRO A 9 -6.44 -0.62 -8.34
N ASP A 10 -6.42 -1.73 -7.60
CA ASP A 10 -6.93 -1.85 -6.23
C ASP A 10 -5.92 -1.54 -5.12
N THR A 11 -4.65 -1.26 -5.45
CA THR A 11 -3.63 -0.96 -4.44
C THR A 11 -3.24 0.51 -4.52
N PRO A 12 -3.73 1.36 -3.60
CA PRO A 12 -3.38 2.76 -3.61
C PRO A 12 -1.89 2.91 -3.28
N ALA A 13 -1.22 3.73 -4.11
CA ALA A 13 0.18 4.07 -3.93
C ALA A 13 0.24 5.53 -3.48
N TYR A 14 0.63 5.76 -2.23
CA TYR A 14 0.68 7.10 -1.64
C TYR A 14 2.07 7.67 -1.78
N LEU A 15 2.19 8.82 -2.44
CA LEU A 15 3.43 9.59 -2.50
C LEU A 15 3.39 10.64 -1.39
N SER A 16 4.25 10.49 -0.38
CA SER A 16 4.45 11.50 0.65
C SER A 16 5.71 12.28 0.33
N TYR A 17 5.60 13.61 0.22
CA TYR A 17 6.75 14.48 0.03
C TYR A 17 7.22 15.02 1.38
N LEU A 18 8.44 14.66 1.77
CA LEU A 18 9.09 15.19 2.97
C LEU A 18 10.45 15.75 2.55
N ALA A 19 10.49 17.05 2.32
CA ALA A 19 11.65 17.73 1.75
C ALA A 19 12.95 17.32 2.47
N PRO A 20 14.02 16.99 1.71
CA PRO A 20 14.14 17.04 0.24
C PRO A 20 13.68 15.75 -0.48
N ASN A 21 13.19 14.75 0.23
CA ASN A 21 12.99 13.39 -0.27
C ASN A 21 11.52 13.07 -0.58
N PHE A 22 11.31 12.27 -1.63
CA PHE A 22 10.02 11.65 -1.90
C PHE A 22 9.96 10.27 -1.25
N ARG A 23 8.92 10.02 -0.46
CA ARG A 23 8.64 8.72 0.15
C ARG A 23 7.45 8.09 -0.57
N VAL A 24 7.67 6.92 -1.16
CA VAL A 24 6.58 6.11 -1.72
C VAL A 24 6.14 5.12 -0.65
N ARG A 25 4.87 5.18 -0.27
CA ARG A 25 4.21 4.17 0.57
C ARG A 25 3.34 3.31 -0.34
N VAL A 26 3.51 2.01 -0.24
CA VAL A 26 2.79 1.02 -1.05
C VAL A 26 2.29 -0.08 -0.14
N GLY A 27 1.02 -0.44 -0.33
CA GLY A 27 0.29 -1.38 0.51
C GLY A 27 -0.56 -0.69 1.58
N ASP A 28 -1.54 -1.41 2.09
CA ASP A 28 -2.40 -1.05 3.24
C ASP A 28 -2.55 -2.31 4.10
N LEU A 29 -1.41 -2.81 4.56
CA LEU A 29 -1.32 -4.11 5.19
C LEU A 29 -1.74 -4.01 6.65
N ARG A 30 -2.79 -4.77 7.00
CA ARG A 30 -3.32 -4.84 8.37
C ARG A 30 -2.40 -5.64 9.30
N ASP A 31 -1.62 -6.54 8.73
CA ASP A 31 -0.76 -7.46 9.47
C ASP A 31 0.72 -7.28 9.14
N ARG A 32 1.55 -7.34 10.18
CA ARG A 32 3.01 -7.21 10.07
C ARG A 32 3.64 -8.32 9.23
N ARG A 33 3.10 -9.54 9.25
CA ARG A 33 3.61 -10.67 8.47
C ARG A 33 3.46 -10.43 6.97
N GLU A 34 2.36 -9.79 6.55
CA GLU A 34 2.20 -9.40 5.15
C GLU A 34 3.19 -8.31 4.77
N ALA A 35 3.41 -7.33 5.64
CA ALA A 35 4.39 -6.27 5.41
C ALA A 35 5.82 -6.82 5.27
N GLU A 36 6.17 -7.81 6.08
CA GLU A 36 7.45 -8.53 5.98
C GLU A 36 7.60 -9.28 4.65
N ARG A 37 6.54 -9.95 4.18
CA ARG A 37 6.54 -10.62 2.87
C ARG A 37 6.76 -9.63 1.73
N LEU A 38 5.98 -8.54 1.71
CA LEU A 38 6.11 -7.50 0.68
C LEU A 38 7.50 -6.84 0.72
N ARG A 39 8.00 -6.54 1.92
CA ARG A 39 9.36 -6.02 2.10
C ARG A 39 10.39 -6.97 1.52
N SER A 40 10.28 -8.28 1.79
CA SER A 40 11.24 -9.27 1.27
C SER A 40 11.30 -9.26 -0.26
N THR A 41 10.14 -9.18 -0.92
CA THR A 41 10.04 -9.08 -2.38
C THR A 41 10.65 -7.77 -2.89
N LEU A 42 10.31 -6.65 -2.25
CA LEU A 42 10.82 -5.33 -2.65
C LEU A 42 12.31 -5.15 -2.35
N ARG A 43 12.86 -5.86 -1.36
CA ARG A 43 14.26 -5.71 -0.96
C ARG A 43 15.24 -6.12 -2.06
N ALA A 44 14.81 -6.96 -3.00
CA ALA A 44 15.59 -7.32 -4.19
C ALA A 44 15.83 -6.11 -5.11
N ASP A 45 14.79 -5.29 -5.32
CA ASP A 45 14.84 -4.14 -6.23
C ASP A 45 15.12 -2.81 -5.50
N HIS A 46 14.78 -2.74 -4.21
CA HIS A 46 14.80 -1.56 -3.36
C HIS A 46 15.37 -1.90 -1.97
N PRO A 47 16.70 -2.03 -1.82
CA PRO A 47 17.33 -2.45 -0.57
C PRO A 47 17.12 -1.46 0.60
N GLY A 48 16.75 -0.20 0.29
CA GLY A 48 16.42 0.82 1.27
C GLY A 48 14.97 0.82 1.75
N CYS A 49 14.14 -0.16 1.37
CA CYS A 49 12.75 -0.24 1.83
C CYS A 49 12.67 -0.65 3.31
N TYR A 50 11.76 -0.03 4.06
CA TYR A 50 11.50 -0.35 5.46
C TYR A 50 9.99 -0.32 5.74
N ILE A 51 9.58 -1.09 6.77
CA ILE A 51 8.18 -1.14 7.21
C ILE A 51 7.96 0.02 8.18
N VAL A 52 6.89 0.79 7.95
CA VAL A 52 6.47 1.90 8.81
C VAL A 52 5.12 1.55 9.43
N PRO A 53 4.98 1.53 10.76
CA PRO A 53 3.67 1.46 11.39
C PRO A 53 3.00 2.82 11.24
N ASP A 54 1.94 2.88 10.44
CA ASP A 54 1.13 4.07 10.22
C ASP A 54 -0.35 3.67 10.13
N ARG A 55 -1.25 4.65 10.20
CA ARG A 55 -2.66 4.40 9.87
C ARG A 55 -2.76 4.14 8.38
N ILE A 56 -3.18 2.93 8.04
CA ILE A 56 -3.48 2.54 6.66
C ILE A 56 -4.87 3.05 6.28
N GLU A 57 -5.09 3.30 5.00
CA GLU A 57 -6.41 3.59 4.46
C GLU A 57 -6.98 2.25 3.96
N PRO A 58 -7.82 1.57 4.76
CA PRO A 58 -8.38 0.30 4.32
C PRO A 58 -9.20 0.52 3.05
N PRO A 59 -9.23 -0.46 2.13
CA PRO A 59 -10.13 -0.39 0.99
C PRO A 59 -11.57 -0.20 1.48
N ALA A 60 -12.35 0.60 0.74
CA ALA A 60 -13.76 0.79 1.03
C ALA A 60 -14.43 -0.58 1.15
N LEU A 61 -15.12 -0.82 2.27
CA LEU A 61 -15.87 -2.06 2.45
C LEU A 61 -16.89 -2.15 1.31
N PRO A 62 -17.05 -3.31 0.66
CA PRO A 62 -18.19 -3.50 -0.22
C PRO A 62 -19.44 -3.29 0.62
N GLU A 63 -20.33 -2.42 0.16
CA GLU A 63 -21.63 -2.16 0.78
C GLU A 63 -22.38 -3.50 0.92
N GLU A 64 -22.30 -4.14 2.08
CA GLU A 64 -23.12 -5.29 2.38
C GLU A 64 -24.56 -4.82 2.59
N GLY A 65 -25.39 -5.04 1.56
CA GLY A 65 -26.83 -5.09 1.71
C GLY A 65 -27.60 -3.83 1.32
N ALA A 66 -27.75 -3.62 0.01
CA ALA A 66 -29.05 -3.19 -0.50
C ALA A 66 -30.05 -4.36 -0.44
N GLY A 67 -30.26 -4.90 0.76
CA GLY A 67 -31.45 -5.67 1.08
C GLY A 67 -32.52 -4.67 1.47
N THR A 68 -33.30 -4.21 0.50
CA THR A 68 -34.54 -3.47 0.78
C THR A 68 -35.70 -4.46 0.58
N PRO A 69 -36.66 -4.52 1.52
CA PRO A 69 -37.71 -5.54 1.59
C PRO A 69 -38.69 -5.55 0.40
#